data_AF-A0A1X0XIG8-F1
#
_entry.id   AF-A0A1X0XIG8-F1
#
_cell.length_a   1.000
_cell.length_b   1.000
_cell.length_c   1.000
_cell.angle_alpha   90.00
_cell.angle_beta   90.00
_cell.angle_gamma   90.00
#
_symmetry.space_group_name_H-M   'P 1'
#
loop_
_entity.id
_entity.type
_entity.pdbx_description
1 polymer ?
#
loop_
_entity_poly.entity_id
_entity_poly.type
_entity_poly.pdbx_seq_one_letter_code
_entity_poly.pdbx_strand_id
1 'polypeptide(L)' 'MDSVKTDAIDTSRLTTIINDLTSMRDTILANSHHDSPFLAGLLVQAVDDRLAEVQDIMAGSRRAS' A
#
# COMPACT_ATOMS: atom_id res chain seq x y z
N MET A 1 -30.83 -17.72 6.50
CA MET A 1 -30.06 -16.49 6.73
C MET A 1 -28.61 -16.85 6.52
N ASP A 2 -28.16 -16.76 5.27
CA ASP A 2 -26.73 -16.86 4.93
C ASP A 2 -26.03 -15.66 5.55
N SER A 3 -25.25 -15.90 6.61
CA SER A 3 -24.31 -14.91 7.12
C SER A 3 -23.33 -14.61 5.99
N VAL A 4 -23.55 -13.49 5.32
CA VAL A 4 -22.58 -12.91 4.39
C VAL A 4 -21.26 -12.81 5.17
N LYS A 5 -20.26 -13.60 4.78
CA LYS A 5 -18.89 -13.56 5.33
C LYS A 5 -18.20 -12.27 4.87
N THR A 6 -18.81 -11.11 5.10
CA THR A 6 -18.29 -9.81 4.66
C THR A 6 -17.23 -9.25 5.60
N ASP A 7 -17.14 -9.72 6.84
CA ASP A 7 -16.54 -8.86 7.88
C ASP A 7 -15.06 -9.14 8.20
N ALA A 8 -14.45 -10.12 7.55
CA ALA A 8 -13.05 -10.50 7.79
C ALA A 8 -12.20 -10.53 6.50
N ILE A 9 -12.65 -9.88 5.43
CA ILE A 9 -11.74 -9.54 4.33
C ILE A 9 -10.70 -8.57 4.91
N ASP A 10 -9.56 -9.17 5.26
CA ASP A 10 -8.24 -8.70 4.88
C ASP A 10 -7.70 -7.44 5.56
N THR A 11 -8.16 -6.98 6.73
CA THR A 11 -7.42 -5.90 7.42
C THR A 11 -5.96 -6.33 7.69
N SER A 12 -5.74 -7.60 8.05
CA SER A 12 -4.39 -8.17 8.21
C SER A 12 -3.63 -8.22 6.87
N ARG A 13 -4.27 -8.67 5.78
CA ARG A 13 -3.64 -8.74 4.45
C ARG A 13 -3.37 -7.36 3.85
N LEU A 14 -4.25 -6.39 4.02
CA LEU A 14 -4.04 -4.99 3.64
C LEU A 14 -2.91 -4.36 4.47
N THR A 15 -2.81 -4.69 5.76
CA THR A 15 -1.67 -4.28 6.60
C THR A 15 -0.36 -4.85 6.07
N THR A 16 -0.33 -6.14 5.68
CA THR A 16 0.84 -6.74 5.02
C THR A 16 1.22 -6.03 3.74
N ILE A 17 0.24 -5.75 2.85
CA ILE A 17 0.48 -5.02 1.59
C ILE A 17 1.05 -3.64 1.86
N ILE A 18 0.56 -2.91 2.86
CA ILE A 18 1.09 -1.59 3.24
C ILE A 18 2.53 -1.68 3.70
N ASN A 19 2.86 -2.68 4.54
CA ASN A 19 4.24 -2.88 4.99
C ASN A 19 5.17 -3.22 3.83
N ASP A 20 4.73 -4.08 2.90
CA ASP A 20 5.51 -4.47 1.72
C ASP A 20 5.77 -3.27 0.80
N LEU A 21 4.73 -2.48 0.50
CA LEU A 21 4.87 -1.27 -0.33
C LEU A 21 5.75 -0.22 0.35
N THR A 22 5.63 -0.04 1.67
CA THR A 22 6.50 0.86 2.44
C THR A 22 7.96 0.41 2.34
N SER A 23 8.22 -0.88 2.50
CA SER A 23 9.55 -1.49 2.37
C SER A 23 10.14 -1.32 0.96
N MET A 24 9.31 -1.47 -0.08
CA MET A 24 9.72 -1.23 -1.47
C MET A 24 10.12 0.22 -1.70
N ARG A 25 9.32 1.18 -1.20
CA ARG A 25 9.65 2.62 -1.29
C ARG A 25 11.00 2.92 -0.65
N ASP A 26 11.20 2.44 0.57
CA ASP A 26 12.42 2.71 1.33
C ASP A 26 13.64 2.07 0.64
N THR A 27 13.47 0.89 0.04
CA THR A 27 14.51 0.24 -0.78
C THR A 27 14.84 1.06 -2.03
N ILE A 28 13.85 1.59 -2.74
CA ILE A 28 14.08 2.45 -3.91
C ILE A 28 14.84 3.71 -3.49
N LEU A 29 14.39 4.38 -2.41
CA LEU A 29 15.05 5.57 -1.89
C LEU A 29 16.50 5.29 -1.49
N ALA A 30 16.77 4.18 -0.80
CA ALA A 30 18.12 3.78 -0.39
C ALA A 30 19.06 3.49 -1.58
N ASN A 31 18.55 2.92 -2.67
CA ASN A 31 19.36 2.54 -3.84
C ASN A 31 19.41 3.62 -4.94
N SER A 32 18.55 4.63 -4.87
CA SER A 32 18.41 5.68 -5.89
C SER A 32 19.59 6.67 -6.02
N HIS A 33 20.53 6.64 -5.06
CA HIS A 33 21.58 7.65 -4.93
C HIS A 33 22.69 7.57 -6.00
N HIS A 34 22.73 6.50 -6.81
CA HIS A 34 23.87 6.24 -7.69
C HIS A 34 23.55 6.24 -9.20
N ASP A 35 22.36 5.81 -9.64
CA ASP A 35 22.15 5.49 -11.07
C ASP A 35 21.11 6.36 -11.80
N SER A 36 19.98 6.74 -11.18
CA SER A 36 18.98 7.61 -11.82
C SER A 36 17.96 8.17 -10.81
N PRO A 37 18.17 9.38 -10.26
CA PRO A 37 17.27 9.97 -9.28
C PRO A 37 15.87 10.27 -9.85
N PHE A 38 15.78 10.55 -11.16
CA PHE A 38 14.50 10.79 -11.83
C PHE A 38 13.64 9.51 -11.91
N LEU A 39 14.22 8.41 -12.39
CA LEU A 39 13.49 7.13 -12.47
C LEU A 39 13.13 6.62 -11.08
N ALA A 40 14.00 6.80 -10.10
CA ALA A 40 13.69 6.49 -8.71
C ALA A 40 12.52 7.32 -8.16
N GLY A 41 12.46 8.62 -8.46
CA GLY A 41 11.33 9.47 -8.10
C GLY A 41 10.01 9.00 -8.71
N LEU A 42 10.00 8.60 -9.99
CA LEU A 42 8.82 8.03 -10.64
C LEU A 42 8.36 6.71 -10.00
N LEU A 43 9.30 5.84 -9.63
CA LEU A 43 9.00 4.58 -8.96
C LEU A 43 8.47 4.80 -7.54
N VAL A 44 9.06 5.71 -6.78
CA VAL A 44 8.57 6.10 -5.45
C VAL A 44 7.15 6.65 -5.54
N GLN A 45 6.88 7.55 -6.50
CA GLN A 45 5.55 8.09 -6.71
C GLN A 45 4.52 6.99 -7.02
N ALA A 46 4.87 6.05 -7.89
CA ALA A 46 3.98 4.93 -8.21
C ALA A 46 3.68 4.04 -6.98
N VAL A 47 4.66 3.86 -6.08
CA VAL A 47 4.47 3.12 -4.82
C VAL A 47 3.62 3.91 -3.83
N ASP A 48 3.83 5.22 -3.70
CA ASP A 48 3.04 6.10 -2.84
C ASP A 48 1.57 6.17 -3.29
N ASP A 49 1.32 6.23 -4.60
CA ASP A 49 -0.04 6.19 -5.15
C ASP A 49 -0.76 4.87 -4.77
N ARG A 50 -0.05 3.73 -4.82
CA ARG A 50 -0.60 2.43 -4.41
C ARG A 50 -0.83 2.36 -2.91
N LEU A 51 0.07 2.93 -2.10
CA LEU A 51 -0.12 3.04 -0.65
C LEU A 51 -1.39 3.82 -0.33
N ALA A 52 -1.61 4.95 -1.00
CA ALA A 52 -2.81 5.78 -0.80
C ALA A 52 -4.09 5.01 -1.16
N GLU A 53 -4.12 4.29 -2.29
CA GLU A 53 -5.28 3.47 -2.68
C GLU A 53 -5.60 2.38 -1.64
N VAL A 54 -4.58 1.64 -1.17
CA VAL A 54 -4.77 0.57 -0.18
C VAL A 54 -5.22 1.14 1.17
N GLN A 55 -4.71 2.32 1.56
CA GLN A 55 -5.13 3.02 2.76
C GLN A 55 -6.56 3.54 2.68
N ASP A 56 -6.99 4.06 1.52
CA ASP A 56 -8.37 4.50 1.30
C ASP A 56 -9.36 3.33 1.37
N ILE A 57 -9.00 2.18 0.78
CA ILE A 57 -9.79 0.94 0.93
C ILE A 57 -9.94 0.58 2.41
N MET A 58 -8.85 0.59 3.19
CA MET A 58 -8.93 0.33 4.63
C MET A 58 -9.81 1.35 5.39
N ALA A 59 -9.76 2.62 5.01
CA ALA A 59 -10.55 3.67 5.64
C ALA A 59 -12.04 3.55 5.28
N GLY A 60 -12.35 3.21 4.03
CA GLY A 60 -13.69 2.93 3.54
C GLY A 60 -14.32 1.72 4.22
N SER A 61 -13.56 0.62 4.38
CA SER A 61 -14.01 -0.56 5.14
C SER A 61 -14.37 -0.23 6.59
N ARG A 62 -13.64 0.67 7.26
CA ARG A 62 -13.96 1.09 8.64
C ARG A 62 -15.22 1.94 8.77
N ARG A 63 -15.62 2.67 7.71
CA ARG A 63 -16.79 3.56 7.74
C ARG A 63 -18.10 2.84 7.42
N ALA A 64 -18.04 1.72 6.71
CA ALA A 64 -19.21 0.93 6.31
C ALA A 64 -19.64 -0.11 7.35
N SER A 65 -18.79 -0.36 8.36
CA SER A 65 -19.06 -1.23 9.52
C SER A 65 -19.55 -0.44 10.73
#